data_AF-A0A2V6WGD6-F1
#
_entry.id   AF-A0A2V6WGD6-F1
#
_cell.length_a   1.000
_cell.length_b   1.000
_cell.length_c   1.000
_cell.angle_alpha   90.00
_cell.angle_beta   90.00
_cell.angle_gamma   90.00
#
_symmetry.space_group_name_H-M   'P 1'
#
loop_
_entity.id
_entity.type
_entity.pdbx_description
1 polymer ?
#
loop_
_entity_poly.entity_id
_entity_poly.type
_entity_poly.pdbx_seq_one_letter_code
_entity_poly.pdbx_strand_id
1 'polypeptide(L)'
;QAREEIHEYLGGRRAFFGVSVDLSTVPDFQRRVLEAARQIPFGEARPYAWVAEQIGRPRAVRAVGTALARNPVPLIVPCHRVWRSDGGLGGYLFGTDVKSRLLALERGTPVLEGCATTRIVCRVGCVHGRRMRAENRVIFASVDDARSVGYRPCRVCRPAA
;
A
#
# COMPACT_ATOMS: atom_id res chain seq x y z
N GLN A 1 -16.46 -4.63 -6.22
CA GLN A 1 -15.02 -4.84 -5.93
C GLN A 1 -14.44 -3.78 -5.00
N ALA A 2 -14.28 -2.52 -5.41
CA ALA A 2 -13.60 -1.48 -4.61
C ALA A 2 -14.09 -1.35 -3.16
N ARG A 3 -15.42 -1.31 -2.95
CA ARG A 3 -16.03 -1.27 -1.62
C ARG A 3 -15.56 -2.42 -0.72
N GLU A 4 -15.57 -3.64 -1.23
CA GLU A 4 -15.13 -4.83 -0.49
C GLU A 4 -13.65 -4.73 -0.10
N GLU A 5 -12.79 -4.40 -1.07
CA GLU A 5 -11.35 -4.26 -0.82
C GLU A 5 -11.04 -3.16 0.21
N ILE A 6 -11.77 -2.04 0.18
CA ILE A 6 -11.63 -0.97 1.17
C ILE A 6 -12.04 -1.45 2.56
N HIS A 7 -13.17 -2.18 2.69
CA HIS A 7 -13.57 -2.75 3.99
C HIS A 7 -12.54 -3.75 4.53
N GLU A 8 -11.95 -4.57 3.67
CA GLU A 8 -10.89 -5.50 4.07
C GLU A 8 -9.62 -4.78 4.50
N TYR A 9 -9.21 -3.75 3.74
CA TYR A 9 -8.04 -2.93 4.04
C TYR A 9 -8.22 -2.24 5.39
N LEU A 10 -9.35 -1.55 5.61
CA LEU A 10 -9.63 -0.85 6.87
C LEU A 10 -9.76 -1.82 8.06
N GLY A 11 -10.10 -3.09 7.80
CA GLY A 11 -10.13 -4.16 8.79
C GLY A 11 -8.79 -4.88 8.99
N GLY A 12 -7.69 -4.45 8.38
CA GLY A 12 -6.38 -5.10 8.53
C GLY A 12 -6.27 -6.49 7.90
N ARG A 13 -7.16 -6.80 6.94
CA ARG A 13 -7.23 -8.12 6.27
C ARG A 13 -6.72 -8.08 4.82
N ARG A 14 -6.16 -6.95 4.39
CA ARG A 14 -5.66 -6.72 3.04
C ARG A 14 -4.50 -5.73 3.05
N ALA A 15 -3.43 -6.08 2.35
CA ALA A 15 -2.23 -5.24 2.19
C ALA A 15 -2.07 -4.64 0.78
N PHE A 16 -2.99 -4.93 -0.16
CA PHE A 16 -2.94 -4.41 -1.53
C PHE A 16 -4.33 -4.30 -2.17
N PHE A 17 -4.49 -3.36 -3.10
CA PHE A 17 -5.71 -3.22 -3.90
C PHE A 17 -5.54 -3.91 -5.27
N GLY A 18 -6.55 -4.64 -5.70
CA GLY A 18 -6.64 -5.27 -7.02
C GLY A 18 -7.50 -4.47 -8.00
N VAL A 19 -8.26 -3.48 -7.52
CA VAL A 19 -9.07 -2.60 -8.37
C VAL A 19 -8.19 -1.72 -9.25
N SER A 20 -8.55 -1.64 -10.55
CA SER A 20 -7.92 -0.73 -11.50
C SER A 20 -8.34 0.72 -11.24
N VAL A 21 -7.39 1.63 -11.27
CA VAL A 21 -7.62 3.07 -11.18
C VAL A 21 -7.27 3.70 -12.51
N ASP A 22 -8.23 4.40 -13.11
CA ASP A 22 -8.00 5.25 -14.27
C ASP A 22 -7.61 6.66 -13.83
N LEU A 23 -6.43 7.12 -14.25
CA LEU A 23 -5.91 8.47 -14.02
C LEU A 23 -5.74 9.24 -15.33
N SER A 24 -6.34 8.77 -16.43
CA SER A 24 -6.22 9.37 -17.76
C SER A 24 -6.67 10.83 -17.81
N THR A 25 -7.67 11.22 -17.03
CA THR A 25 -8.19 12.60 -16.95
C THR A 25 -7.42 13.49 -15.96
N VAL A 26 -6.49 12.94 -15.19
CA VAL A 26 -5.66 13.68 -14.24
C VAL A 26 -4.55 14.42 -14.98
N PRO A 27 -4.31 15.73 -14.72
CA PRO A 27 -3.23 16.47 -15.38
C PRO A 27 -1.86 15.81 -15.20
N ASP A 28 -1.01 15.85 -16.23
CA ASP A 28 0.23 15.06 -16.30
C ASP A 28 1.14 15.17 -15.07
N PHE A 29 1.36 16.39 -14.56
CA PHE A 29 2.17 16.57 -13.35
C PHE A 29 1.56 15.85 -12.14
N GLN A 30 0.24 15.99 -11.96
CA GLN A 30 -0.46 15.33 -10.86
C GLN A 30 -0.46 13.82 -11.06
N ARG A 31 -0.70 13.32 -12.29
CA ARG A 31 -0.66 11.89 -12.60
C ARG A 31 0.68 11.26 -12.19
N ARG A 32 1.80 11.88 -12.58
CA ARG A 32 3.16 11.42 -12.20
C ARG A 32 3.37 11.40 -10.69
N VAL A 33 2.86 12.40 -9.97
CA VAL A 33 2.90 12.44 -8.49
C VAL A 33 2.11 11.29 -7.88
N LEU A 34 0.89 11.06 -8.36
CA LEU A 34 0.03 9.97 -7.87
C LEU A 34 0.65 8.61 -8.17
N GLU A 35 1.24 8.41 -9.35
CA GLU A 35 1.96 7.19 -9.73
C GLU A 35 3.20 6.95 -8.85
N ALA A 36 4.02 7.98 -8.61
CA ALA A 36 5.15 7.87 -7.68
C ALA A 36 4.68 7.52 -6.25
N ALA A 37 3.57 8.11 -5.78
CA ALA A 37 3.02 7.75 -4.48
C ALA A 37 2.54 6.27 -4.42
N ARG A 38 2.02 5.70 -5.52
CA ARG A 38 1.64 4.28 -5.59
C ARG A 38 2.81 3.31 -5.44
N GLN A 39 4.03 3.77 -5.69
CA GLN A 39 5.24 2.97 -5.51
C GLN A 39 5.65 2.84 -4.03
N ILE A 40 5.09 3.65 -3.13
CA ILE A 40 5.38 3.56 -1.70
C ILE A 40 4.72 2.29 -1.15
N PRO A 41 5.48 1.32 -0.63
CA PRO A 41 4.92 0.05 -0.17
C PRO A 41 3.94 0.22 1.00
N PHE A 42 3.07 -0.77 1.18
CA PHE A 42 2.18 -0.85 2.34
C PHE A 42 3.00 -0.96 3.63
N GLY A 43 2.66 -0.17 4.64
CA GLY A 43 3.39 -0.10 5.92
C GLY A 43 4.56 0.89 5.89
N GLU A 44 4.91 1.42 4.72
CA GLU A 44 5.99 2.39 4.54
C GLU A 44 5.50 3.81 4.31
N ALA A 45 6.38 4.77 4.55
CA ALA A 45 6.14 6.18 4.26
C ALA A 45 7.37 6.82 3.60
N ARG A 46 7.16 7.88 2.83
CA ARG A 46 8.22 8.66 2.18
C ARG A 46 7.95 10.17 2.30
N PRO A 47 8.98 11.02 2.40
CA PRO A 47 8.77 12.46 2.44
C PRO A 47 8.28 12.98 1.09
N TYR A 48 7.62 14.15 1.05
CA TYR A 48 7.27 14.82 -0.21
C TYR A 48 8.48 15.03 -1.13
N ALA A 49 9.67 15.24 -0.56
CA ALA A 49 10.92 15.38 -1.31
C ALA A 49 11.25 14.13 -2.13
N TRP A 50 11.04 12.94 -1.56
CA TRP A 50 11.25 11.67 -2.25
C TRP A 50 10.34 11.56 -3.48
N VAL A 51 9.06 11.92 -3.35
CA VAL A 51 8.13 11.93 -4.48
C VAL A 51 8.56 12.94 -5.55
N ALA A 52 9.04 14.12 -5.14
CA ALA A 52 9.55 15.14 -6.05
C ALA A 52 10.79 14.65 -6.84
N GLU A 53 11.67 13.90 -6.19
CA GLU A 53 12.82 13.23 -6.81
C GLU A 53 12.39 12.14 -7.79
N GLN A 54 11.44 11.27 -7.43
CA GLN A 54 10.94 10.20 -8.30
C GLN A 54 10.35 10.72 -9.61
N ILE A 55 9.75 11.92 -9.60
CA ILE A 55 9.24 12.56 -10.81
C ILE A 55 10.26 13.45 -11.53
N GLY A 56 11.54 13.43 -11.12
CA GLY A 56 12.60 14.23 -11.73
C GLY A 56 12.44 15.74 -11.53
N ARG A 57 11.72 16.17 -10.48
CA ARG A 57 11.47 17.60 -10.17
C ARG A 57 11.76 17.87 -8.68
N PRO A 58 13.02 17.75 -8.21
CA PRO A 58 13.36 17.84 -6.78
C PRO A 58 12.93 19.17 -6.13
N ARG A 59 12.89 20.27 -6.89
CA ARG A 59 12.42 21.58 -6.41
C ARG A 59 10.89 21.72 -6.28
N ALA A 60 10.11 20.73 -6.70
CA ALA A 60 8.65 20.80 -6.77
C ALA A 60 7.92 20.29 -5.51
N VAL A 61 8.60 20.18 -4.36
CA VAL A 61 8.05 19.61 -3.10
C VAL A 61 6.68 20.19 -2.71
N ARG A 62 6.52 21.51 -2.78
CA ARG A 62 5.23 22.16 -2.46
C ARG A 62 4.12 21.78 -3.46
N ALA A 63 4.45 21.75 -4.75
CA ALA A 63 3.51 21.37 -5.80
C ALA A 63 3.10 19.89 -5.71
N VAL A 64 4.02 19.02 -5.29
CA VAL A 64 3.72 17.62 -4.95
C VAL A 64 2.67 17.54 -3.84
N GLY A 65 2.81 18.33 -2.78
CA GLY A 65 1.82 18.42 -1.70
C GLY A 65 0.44 18.81 -2.21
N THR A 66 0.35 19.85 -3.05
CA THR A 66 -0.90 20.29 -3.68
C THR A 66 -1.53 19.21 -4.57
N ALA A 67 -0.71 18.51 -5.37
CA ALA A 67 -1.16 17.41 -6.23
C ALA A 67 -1.73 16.24 -5.43
N LEU A 68 -1.08 15.86 -4.32
CA LEU A 68 -1.55 14.79 -3.42
C LEU A 68 -2.82 15.16 -2.66
N ALA A 69 -2.99 16.44 -2.30
CA ALA A 69 -4.21 16.94 -1.67
C ALA A 69 -5.44 16.84 -2.59
N ARG A 70 -5.24 16.81 -3.91
CA ARG A 70 -6.29 16.67 -4.93
C ARG A 70 -6.40 15.25 -5.48
N ASN A 71 -5.89 14.25 -4.75
CA ASN A 71 -6.01 12.85 -5.13
C ASN A 71 -7.49 12.44 -5.28
N PRO A 72 -7.96 12.04 -6.48
CA PRO A 72 -9.36 11.68 -6.71
C PRO A 72 -9.75 10.33 -6.11
N VAL A 73 -8.77 9.48 -5.78
CA VAL A 73 -8.99 8.14 -5.22
C VAL A 73 -8.08 7.87 -4.00
N PRO A 74 -8.31 8.56 -2.87
CA PRO A 74 -7.60 8.29 -1.62
C PRO A 74 -7.66 6.82 -1.20
N LEU A 75 -6.73 6.39 -0.34
CA LEU A 75 -6.47 4.99 0.07
C LEU A 75 -5.89 4.12 -1.04
N ILE A 76 -6.55 4.02 -2.20
CA ILE A 76 -6.09 3.19 -3.31
C ILE A 76 -4.84 3.81 -3.94
N VAL A 77 -4.86 5.13 -4.16
CA VAL A 77 -3.65 5.92 -4.36
C VAL A 77 -3.22 6.43 -2.97
N PRO A 78 -2.11 5.96 -2.41
CA PRO A 78 -1.86 6.04 -0.97
C PRO A 78 -1.20 7.37 -0.57
N CYS A 79 -1.89 8.49 -0.77
CA CYS A 79 -1.36 9.82 -0.41
C CYS A 79 -1.17 10.01 1.11
N HIS A 80 -1.78 9.16 1.96
CA HIS A 80 -1.52 9.10 3.40
C HIS A 80 -0.11 8.57 3.74
N ARG A 81 0.59 7.91 2.81
CA ARG A 81 1.97 7.43 2.98
C ARG A 81 3.03 8.50 2.73
N VAL A 82 2.63 9.72 2.33
CA VAL A 82 3.56 10.82 2.07
C VAL A 82 3.54 11.81 3.22
N TRP A 83 4.69 12.17 3.80
CA TRP A 83 4.79 13.07 4.96
C TRP A 83 5.71 14.27 4.69
N ARG A 84 5.72 15.25 5.58
CA ARG A 84 6.62 16.41 5.50
C ARG A 84 7.98 16.04 6.09
N SER A 85 9.07 16.41 5.42
CA SER A 85 10.43 16.12 5.89
C SER A 85 10.78 16.73 7.25
N ASP A 86 9.97 17.66 7.78
CA ASP A 86 10.16 18.34 9.07
C ASP A 86 9.58 17.57 10.28
N GLY A 87 9.17 16.30 10.11
CA GLY A 87 8.51 15.54 11.18
C GLY A 87 6.99 15.64 11.14
N GLY A 88 6.44 16.62 10.43
CA GLY A 88 5.00 16.81 10.32
C GLY A 88 4.33 15.78 9.41
N LEU A 89 3.11 15.36 9.76
CA LEU A 89 2.32 14.49 8.87
C LEU A 89 1.96 15.19 7.56
N GLY A 90 1.83 16.52 7.55
CA GLY A 90 1.28 17.27 6.41
C GLY A 90 -0.23 17.07 6.26
N GLY A 91 -0.82 17.86 5.36
CA GLY A 91 -2.27 17.81 5.12
C GLY A 91 -2.72 16.46 4.56
N TYR A 92 -3.95 16.08 4.91
CA TYR A 92 -4.65 14.93 4.35
C TYR A 92 -6.12 15.26 4.19
N LEU A 93 -6.73 14.80 3.09
CA LEU A 93 -8.13 15.13 2.76
C LEU A 93 -9.09 14.76 3.90
N PHE A 94 -8.82 13.68 4.62
CA PHE A 94 -9.65 13.20 5.74
C PHE A 94 -9.10 13.59 7.12
N GLY A 95 -8.18 14.55 7.19
CA GLY A 95 -7.56 14.99 8.44
C GLY A 95 -6.36 14.16 8.88
N THR A 96 -5.52 14.74 9.73
CA THR A 96 -4.26 14.13 10.20
C THR A 96 -4.48 12.93 11.09
N ASP A 97 -5.57 12.88 11.86
CA ASP A 97 -5.88 11.75 12.73
C ASP A 97 -6.18 10.49 11.94
N VAL A 98 -6.94 10.63 10.85
CA VAL A 98 -7.21 9.52 9.93
C VAL A 98 -5.92 9.05 9.29
N LYS A 99 -5.04 9.97 8.86
CA LYS A 99 -3.73 9.63 8.30
C LYS A 99 -2.86 8.83 9.28
N SER A 100 -2.78 9.26 10.54
CA SER A 100 -2.06 8.55 11.59
C SER A 100 -2.61 7.15 11.82
N ARG A 101 -3.94 7.02 11.90
CA ARG A 101 -4.60 5.72 12.09
C ARG A 101 -4.37 4.77 10.92
N LEU A 102 -4.39 5.28 9.68
CA LEU A 102 -4.08 4.49 8.49
C LEU A 102 -2.64 3.99 8.52
N LEU A 103 -1.67 4.87 8.82
CA LEU A 103 -0.26 4.47 8.93
C LEU A 103 -0.04 3.43 10.03
N ALA A 104 -0.69 3.60 11.19
CA ALA A 104 -0.61 2.64 12.29
C ALA A 104 -1.24 1.28 11.91
N LEU A 105 -2.41 1.29 11.25
CA LEU A 105 -3.05 0.10 10.72
C LEU A 105 -2.14 -0.64 9.74
N GLU A 106 -1.52 0.06 8.80
CA GLU A 106 -0.63 -0.57 7.82
C GLU A 106 0.60 -1.19 8.50
N ARG A 107 1.23 -0.48 9.45
CA ARG A 107 2.39 -1.01 10.19
C ARG A 107 2.05 -2.24 11.06
N GLY A 108 0.82 -2.32 11.55
CA GLY A 108 0.34 -3.45 12.35
C GLY A 108 -0.22 -4.62 11.53
N THR A 109 -0.39 -4.45 10.21
CA THR A 109 -0.99 -5.47 9.35
C THR A 109 0.10 -6.26 8.63
N PRO A 110 0.13 -7.60 8.72
CA PRO A 110 1.05 -8.41 7.94
C PRO A 110 0.87 -8.21 6.43
N VAL A 111 1.97 -8.25 5.69
CA VAL A 111 1.95 -8.18 4.22
C VAL A 111 1.86 -9.58 3.60
N LEU A 112 2.43 -10.59 4.27
CA LEU A 112 2.52 -11.95 3.77
C LEU A 112 1.91 -12.96 4.75
N GLU A 113 1.17 -13.91 4.18
CA GLU A 113 0.55 -15.02 4.90
C GLU A 113 0.73 -16.32 4.11
N GLY A 114 1.03 -17.42 4.78
CA GLY A 114 1.18 -18.73 4.19
C GLY A 114 0.23 -19.76 4.79
N CYS A 115 -0.11 -20.74 3.97
CA CYS A 115 -0.95 -21.87 4.37
C CYS A 115 -0.08 -23.05 4.81
N ALA A 116 -0.21 -23.47 6.08
CA ALA A 116 0.57 -24.57 6.66
C ALA A 116 0.43 -25.90 5.90
N THR A 117 -0.76 -26.18 5.37
CA THR A 117 -1.04 -27.44 4.64
C THR A 117 -0.52 -27.42 3.22
N THR A 118 -0.80 -26.36 2.44
CA THR A 118 -0.40 -26.29 1.03
C THR A 118 1.02 -25.77 0.82
N ARG A 119 1.64 -25.19 1.86
CA ARG A 119 2.95 -24.53 1.81
C ARG A 119 3.02 -23.45 0.73
N ILE A 120 1.92 -22.70 0.55
CA ILE A 120 1.85 -21.56 -0.37
C ILE A 120 1.86 -20.27 0.44
N VAL A 121 2.78 -19.36 0.13
CA VAL A 121 2.79 -17.98 0.67
C VAL A 121 2.07 -17.02 -0.29
N CYS A 122 1.24 -16.16 0.26
CA CYS A 122 0.39 -15.19 -0.42
C CYS A 122 0.62 -13.78 0.16
N ARG A 123 0.25 -12.74 -0.62
CA ARG A 123 -0.02 -11.41 -0.06
C ARG A 123 -1.32 -11.44 0.73
N VAL A 124 -1.38 -10.76 1.87
CA VAL A 124 -2.59 -10.62 2.67
C VAL A 124 -3.68 -9.92 1.83
N GLY A 125 -4.84 -10.57 1.72
CA GLY A 125 -5.94 -10.17 0.83
C GLY A 125 -5.98 -10.91 -0.52
N CYS A 126 -5.07 -11.85 -0.76
CA CYS A 126 -5.11 -12.76 -1.91
C CYS A 126 -6.40 -13.61 -1.91
N VAL A 127 -7.00 -13.86 -3.09
CA VAL A 127 -8.20 -14.70 -3.22
C VAL A 127 -8.05 -16.11 -2.64
N HIS A 128 -6.83 -16.67 -2.66
CA HIS A 128 -6.53 -17.96 -2.02
C HIS A 128 -6.25 -17.81 -0.52
N GLY A 129 -5.50 -16.79 -0.12
CA GLY A 129 -5.20 -16.52 1.29
C GLY A 129 -6.46 -16.23 2.11
N ARG A 130 -7.45 -15.55 1.54
CA ARG A 130 -8.76 -15.29 2.17
C ARG A 130 -9.56 -16.54 2.51
N ARG A 131 -9.35 -17.65 1.80
CA ARG A 131 -10.03 -18.93 2.06
C ARG A 131 -9.32 -19.79 3.10
N MET A 132 -8.16 -19.34 3.59
CA MET A 132 -7.35 -20.09 4.54
C MET A 132 -7.98 -20.01 5.93
N ARG A 133 -8.23 -21.18 6.53
CA ARG A 133 -8.65 -21.29 7.93
C ARG A 133 -7.60 -20.65 8.84
N ALA A 134 -8.05 -20.00 9.92
CA ALA A 134 -7.17 -19.28 10.85
C ALA A 134 -6.07 -20.20 11.44
N GLU A 135 -6.42 -21.43 11.79
CA GLU A 135 -5.49 -22.46 12.32
C GLU A 135 -4.35 -22.83 11.36
N ASN A 136 -4.54 -22.64 10.05
CA ASN A 136 -3.56 -22.99 9.02
C ASN A 136 -2.74 -21.79 8.56
N ARG A 137 -2.87 -20.64 9.21
CA ARG A 137 -2.25 -19.38 8.81
C ARG A 137 -0.90 -19.19 9.49
N VAL A 138 0.12 -18.92 8.69
CA VAL A 138 1.48 -18.58 9.13
C VAL A 138 1.84 -17.22 8.57
N ILE A 139 2.43 -16.35 9.37
CA ILE A 139 2.87 -15.02 8.92
C ILE A 139 4.37 -15.06 8.61
N PHE A 140 4.77 -14.39 7.53
CA PHE A 140 6.16 -14.29 7.11
C PHE A 140 6.59 -12.84 7.01
N ALA A 141 7.84 -12.54 7.39
CA ALA A 141 8.41 -11.21 7.23
C ALA A 141 8.80 -10.94 5.76
N SER A 142 9.26 -11.97 5.04
CA SER A 142 9.57 -11.90 3.61
C SER A 142 9.19 -13.18 2.86
N VAL A 143 9.21 -13.13 1.53
CA VAL A 143 9.04 -14.34 0.71
C VAL A 143 10.21 -15.30 0.87
N ASP A 144 11.43 -14.78 1.09
CA ASP A 144 12.62 -15.62 1.25
C ASP A 144 12.62 -16.34 2.59
N ASP A 145 12.10 -15.73 3.65
CA ASP A 145 11.83 -16.42 4.93
C ASP A 145 10.83 -17.57 4.75
N ALA A 146 9.81 -17.36 3.91
CA ALA A 146 8.85 -18.42 3.62
C ALA A 146 9.52 -19.58 2.84
N ARG A 147 10.37 -19.25 1.86
CA ARG A 147 11.12 -20.24 1.07
C ARG A 147 12.08 -21.06 1.91
N SER A 148 12.78 -20.43 2.86
CA SER A 148 13.74 -21.13 3.72
C SER A 148 13.11 -22.24 4.54
N VAL A 149 11.79 -22.15 4.82
CA VAL A 149 11.00 -23.17 5.51
C VAL A 149 10.05 -23.95 4.58
N GLY A 150 10.35 -23.96 3.28
CA GLY A 150 9.71 -24.83 2.29
C GLY A 150 8.40 -24.31 1.69
N TYR A 151 8.08 -23.02 1.84
CA TYR A 151 6.92 -22.44 1.17
C TYR A 151 7.26 -21.96 -0.24
N ARG A 152 6.30 -22.08 -1.15
CA ARG A 152 6.40 -21.56 -2.51
C ARG A 152 5.50 -20.34 -2.74
N PRO A 153 5.94 -19.34 -3.54
CA PRO A 153 5.12 -18.18 -3.85
C PRO A 153 3.82 -18.54 -4.58
N CYS A 154 2.72 -17.91 -4.18
CA CYS A 154 1.45 -18.01 -4.86
C CYS A 154 1.53 -17.47 -6.30
N ARG A 155 1.07 -18.28 -7.27
CA ARG A 155 1.09 -17.91 -8.70
C ARG A 155 0.08 -16.82 -9.08
N VAL A 156 -0.96 -16.64 -8.26
CA VAL A 156 -2.02 -15.65 -8.48
C VAL A 156 -1.61 -14.28 -7.97
N CYS A 157 -1.34 -14.15 -6.66
CA CYS A 157 -0.98 -12.85 -6.11
C CYS A 157 0.49 -12.47 -6.29
N ARG A 158 1.35 -13.41 -6.71
CA ARG A 158 2.79 -13.22 -6.99
C ARG A 158 3.49 -12.36 -5.94
N PRO A 159 3.62 -12.85 -4.69
CA PRO A 159 4.12 -12.04 -3.57
C PRO A 159 5.61 -11.65 -3.69
N ALA A 160 6.32 -12.17 -4.69
CA ALA A 160 7.75 -11.92 -4.93
C ALA A 160 8.02 -10.93 -6.08
N ALA A 161 6.96 -10.32 -6.64
CA ALA A 161 7.02 -9.41 -7.78
C ALA A 161 6.83 -7.96 -7.35
#